data_AF-A0A0R3RQN2-F1
#
_entry.id   AF-A0A0R3RQN2-F1
#
_cell.length_a   1.000
_cell.length_b   1.000
_cell.length_c   1.000
_cell.angle_alpha   90.00
_cell.angle_beta   90.00
_cell.angle_gamma   90.00
#
_symmetry.space_group_name_H-M   'P 1'
#
loop_
_entity.id
_entity.type
_entity.pdbx_description
1 polymer ?
#
loop_
_entity_poly.entity_id
_entity_poly.type
_entity_poly.pdbx_seq_one_letter_code
_entity_poly.pdbx_strand_id
1 'polypeptide(L)'
;GEAVCPSPKSCNNIRRPVCDSNGRWHRNQCTFLWAQCIAMQSGQRLSLADKKWCPSNSGAPKEAKKSQTSRRCYRQCAENLAYEPICATTFVTYPNRCLFLNAKCRDKNLAKLYYGECRDCLASNCTATEEETESDSNFVCDQAGHTKRKCEFEMLRCIYERKFGYNITAAYMGRCCPTEDTCEQSFDQKGTLKSQGPVCDSRNVTHLSRCRFEVHKCREEKITHHRITLLNENGGCSATFAPKARKLLEDANGTIECNSSVECNANYEPICGTDGITYVNRCRLLKARCLNRTLWMAYSGECCTKRCERHWAPVCDNHNITHLNLCMFSMQNCTATRRDGQSLSIVSYAACPDDVCNTQCRRNDHQPVCASNGVTYQNECELNNAICGLNKQRDRWNSMGSEETKLELDYRGECCEEITAKCDDSSNLSPVCDSEGHTHNNICEYERKACLSRKRFQTNLTIRYWGVCCAENCQHEQSGMSLCDDTQTTHKNWCKFRLAQCESYRRNNRTLQVAYMGECCATSRAENCTDSGPICDTDGITHSNLCTFRQKQCIMNRTQQKSIKIAYYGKSFKVSVARWIFIAIMIGCQYVISRESFIPIDATSIQRNVF
;
A
#
# COMPACT_ATOMS: atom_id res chain seq x y z
N GLY A 1 -10.68 -33.50 -38.08
CA GLY A 1 -11.13 -32.54 -39.10
C GLY A 1 -10.04 -31.53 -39.31
N GLU A 2 -9.72 -31.17 -40.56
CA GLU A 2 -8.69 -30.16 -40.86
C GLU A 2 -9.01 -28.85 -40.13
N ALA A 3 -8.12 -28.43 -39.24
CA ALA A 3 -8.31 -27.23 -38.43
C ALA A 3 -8.24 -26.00 -39.34
N VAL A 4 -9.39 -25.42 -39.71
CA VAL A 4 -9.46 -24.25 -40.60
C VAL A 4 -9.05 -22.99 -39.85
N CYS A 5 -8.01 -22.29 -40.31
CA CYS A 5 -7.59 -21.03 -39.71
C CYS A 5 -8.68 -19.93 -39.88
N PRO A 6 -9.07 -19.23 -38.79
CA PRO A 6 -10.16 -18.26 -38.81
C PRO A 6 -9.85 -17.03 -39.68
N SER A 7 -10.83 -16.57 -40.48
CA SER A 7 -10.64 -15.48 -41.47
C SER A 7 -10.08 -14.17 -40.87
N PRO A 8 -9.16 -13.46 -41.56
CA PRO A 8 -8.57 -12.22 -41.08
C PRO A 8 -9.58 -11.05 -41.06
N LYS A 9 -10.78 -11.21 -41.63
CA LYS A 9 -11.88 -10.26 -41.51
C LYS A 9 -12.41 -10.12 -40.07
N SER A 10 -12.14 -11.09 -39.20
CA SER A 10 -12.45 -11.03 -37.76
C SER A 10 -11.44 -10.20 -36.95
N CYS A 11 -10.31 -9.80 -37.54
CA CYS A 11 -9.31 -9.01 -36.85
C CYS A 11 -9.70 -7.52 -36.84
N ASN A 12 -9.72 -6.92 -35.65
CA ASN A 12 -9.94 -5.48 -35.49
C ASN A 12 -8.97 -4.65 -36.34
N ASN A 13 -9.44 -3.53 -36.91
CA ASN A 13 -8.68 -2.65 -37.80
C ASN A 13 -7.56 -1.83 -37.13
N ILE A 14 -7.18 -2.17 -35.89
CA ILE A 14 -6.13 -1.50 -35.13
C ILE A 14 -4.78 -1.76 -35.82
N ARG A 15 -4.11 -0.70 -36.30
CA ARG A 15 -2.75 -0.79 -36.90
C ARG A 15 -1.69 -0.75 -35.79
N ARG A 16 -1.12 -1.91 -35.46
CA ARG A 16 0.03 -2.07 -34.55
C ARG A 16 0.97 -3.12 -35.15
N PRO A 17 1.79 -2.75 -36.14
CA PRO A 17 2.45 -3.73 -36.99
C PRO A 17 3.49 -4.56 -36.22
N VAL A 18 3.54 -5.84 -36.54
CA VAL A 18 4.50 -6.80 -35.99
C VAL A 18 5.28 -7.46 -37.12
N CYS A 19 6.55 -7.77 -36.87
CA CYS A 19 7.45 -8.44 -37.79
C CYS A 19 7.47 -9.94 -37.45
N ASP A 20 7.40 -10.80 -38.45
CA ASP A 20 7.60 -12.24 -38.25
C ASP A 20 9.05 -12.70 -38.53
N SER A 21 9.36 -13.93 -38.15
CA SER A 21 10.65 -14.59 -38.33
C SER A 21 11.11 -14.71 -39.78
N ASN A 22 10.21 -14.48 -40.74
CA ASN A 22 10.52 -14.50 -42.17
C ASN A 22 10.68 -13.07 -42.73
N GLY A 23 10.72 -12.06 -41.86
CA GLY A 23 10.93 -10.67 -42.25
C GLY A 23 9.69 -10.01 -42.87
N ARG A 24 8.48 -10.53 -42.63
CA ARG A 24 7.23 -9.98 -43.17
C ARG A 24 6.46 -9.18 -42.12
N TRP A 25 5.92 -8.03 -42.55
CA TRP A 25 5.07 -7.18 -41.72
C TRP A 25 3.62 -7.66 -41.70
N HIS A 26 3.06 -7.74 -40.51
CA HIS A 26 1.63 -7.97 -40.26
C HIS A 26 0.99 -6.72 -39.69
N ARG A 27 -0.28 -6.45 -40.04
CA ARG A 27 -0.97 -5.21 -39.66
C ARG A 27 -1.13 -5.06 -38.14
N ASN A 28 -1.35 -6.18 -37.47
CA ASN A 28 -1.43 -6.34 -36.03
C ASN A 28 -1.20 -7.79 -35.62
N GLN A 29 -1.14 -8.01 -34.31
CA GLN A 29 -0.96 -9.34 -33.72
C GLN A 29 -2.00 -10.36 -34.21
N CYS A 30 -3.25 -9.95 -34.40
CA CYS A 30 -4.31 -10.85 -34.89
C CYS A 30 -4.01 -11.33 -36.33
N THR A 31 -3.58 -10.43 -37.22
CA THR A 31 -3.17 -10.83 -38.58
C THR A 31 -1.91 -11.69 -38.59
N PHE A 32 -0.99 -11.51 -37.63
CA PHE A 32 0.17 -12.39 -37.46
C PHE A 32 -0.23 -13.78 -36.97
N LEU A 33 -1.12 -13.89 -35.98
CA LEU A 33 -1.62 -15.18 -35.48
C LEU A 33 -2.37 -15.95 -36.58
N TRP A 34 -3.11 -15.23 -37.42
CA TRP A 34 -3.72 -15.85 -38.60
C TRP A 34 -2.67 -16.40 -39.58
N ALA A 35 -1.64 -15.62 -39.90
CA ALA A 35 -0.54 -16.09 -40.75
C ALA A 35 0.26 -17.24 -40.11
N GLN A 36 0.45 -17.22 -38.79
CA GLN A 36 1.09 -18.29 -38.03
C GLN A 36 0.28 -19.58 -38.10
N CYS A 37 -1.04 -19.49 -38.01
CA CYS A 37 -1.93 -20.64 -38.18
C CYS A 37 -1.79 -21.25 -39.58
N ILE A 38 -1.81 -20.44 -40.65
CA ILE A 38 -1.62 -20.94 -42.02
C ILE A 38 -0.22 -21.57 -42.18
N ALA A 39 0.81 -20.93 -41.64
CA ALA A 39 2.16 -21.47 -41.69
C ALA A 39 2.25 -22.83 -41.00
N MET A 40 1.60 -23.00 -39.84
CA MET A 40 1.53 -24.28 -39.12
C MET A 40 0.82 -25.37 -39.90
N GLN A 41 -0.24 -25.05 -40.64
CA GLN A 41 -0.88 -26.00 -41.57
C GLN A 41 0.08 -26.49 -42.66
N SER A 42 1.01 -25.63 -43.10
CA SER A 42 2.07 -25.97 -44.06
C SER A 42 3.36 -26.50 -43.42
N GLY A 43 3.36 -26.84 -42.13
CA GLY A 43 4.53 -27.36 -41.41
C GLY A 43 5.63 -26.32 -41.10
N GLN A 44 5.36 -25.03 -41.33
CA GLN A 44 6.28 -23.94 -41.03
C GLN A 44 5.93 -23.26 -39.70
N ARG A 45 6.94 -22.90 -38.91
CA ARG A 45 6.77 -22.20 -37.64
C ARG A 45 7.19 -20.74 -37.76
N LEU A 46 6.20 -19.84 -37.78
CA LEU A 46 6.43 -18.40 -37.69
C LEU A 46 6.53 -17.96 -36.23
N SER A 47 7.52 -17.13 -35.90
CA SER A 47 7.64 -16.47 -34.59
C SER A 47 7.73 -14.96 -34.76
N LEU A 48 7.54 -14.20 -33.68
CA LEU A 48 7.73 -12.75 -33.71
C LEU A 48 9.22 -12.42 -33.77
N ALA A 49 9.59 -11.58 -34.73
CA ALA A 49 10.95 -11.09 -34.92
C ALA A 49 11.11 -9.66 -34.39
N ASP A 50 12.35 -9.30 -34.06
CA ASP A 50 12.72 -7.90 -33.81
C ASP A 50 12.44 -7.08 -35.08
N LYS A 51 11.97 -5.84 -34.92
CA LYS A 51 11.66 -4.93 -36.03
C LYS A 51 12.86 -4.67 -36.94
N LYS A 52 14.09 -4.85 -36.42
CA LYS A 52 15.34 -4.73 -37.18
C LYS A 52 15.52 -5.82 -38.24
N TRP A 53 14.80 -6.96 -38.13
CA TRP A 53 14.86 -8.08 -39.09
C TRP A 53 13.88 -7.97 -40.26
N CYS A 54 12.93 -7.04 -40.22
CA CYS A 54 12.04 -6.77 -41.35
C CYS A 54 12.63 -5.67 -42.26
N PRO A 55 12.77 -5.89 -43.58
CA PRO A 55 13.27 -4.86 -44.50
C PRO A 55 12.35 -3.64 -44.49
N SER A 56 12.93 -2.43 -44.45
CA SER A 56 12.18 -1.17 -44.42
C SER A 56 11.47 -0.83 -45.74
N ASN A 57 11.65 -1.65 -46.80
CA ASN A 57 11.26 -1.34 -48.18
C ASN A 57 10.07 -2.11 -48.76
N SER A 58 9.29 -2.84 -47.97
CA SER A 58 8.00 -3.38 -48.42
C SER A 58 6.83 -2.67 -47.72
N GLY A 59 6.51 -1.47 -48.22
CA GLY A 59 5.24 -0.80 -47.93
C GLY A 59 5.00 -0.47 -46.46
N ALA A 60 5.87 0.34 -45.85
CA ALA A 60 5.49 1.09 -44.66
C ALA A 60 4.18 1.85 -44.95
N PRO A 61 3.07 1.62 -44.22
CA PRO A 61 1.97 2.54 -44.29
C PRO A 61 2.49 3.83 -43.67
N LYS A 62 2.66 4.86 -44.51
CA LYS A 62 2.82 6.26 -44.09
C LYS A 62 2.00 6.49 -42.83
N GLU A 63 2.63 7.07 -41.81
CA GLU A 63 2.04 7.34 -40.49
C GLU A 63 0.55 7.66 -40.62
N ALA A 64 -0.29 6.72 -40.17
CA ALA A 64 -1.73 6.93 -40.21
C ALA A 64 -2.03 8.16 -39.35
N LYS A 65 -2.68 9.15 -39.97
CA LYS A 65 -3.16 10.39 -39.35
C LYS A 65 -3.62 10.10 -37.91
N LYS A 66 -2.89 10.66 -36.93
CA LYS A 66 -3.13 10.52 -35.50
C LYS A 66 -4.62 10.80 -35.22
N SER A 67 -5.35 9.78 -34.76
CA SER A 67 -6.68 9.97 -34.18
C SER A 67 -6.57 11.00 -33.05
N GLN A 68 -7.53 11.91 -33.00
CA GLN A 68 -7.57 13.06 -32.10
C GLN A 68 -7.52 12.66 -30.61
N THR A 69 -7.94 11.43 -30.27
CA THR A 69 -7.84 10.84 -28.93
C THR A 69 -6.45 10.34 -28.55
N SER A 70 -5.58 10.05 -29.52
CA SER A 70 -4.22 9.53 -29.28
C SER A 70 -3.19 10.62 -28.91
N ARG A 71 -3.45 11.88 -29.31
CA ARG A 71 -2.56 13.02 -28.98
C ARG A 71 -2.60 13.42 -27.50
N ARG A 72 -3.70 13.14 -26.78
CA ARG A 72 -3.85 13.53 -25.36
C ARG A 72 -3.10 12.65 -24.38
N CYS A 73 -2.79 11.41 -24.76
CA CYS A 73 -2.27 10.38 -23.86
C CYS A 73 -0.82 9.97 -24.12
N TYR A 74 -0.14 10.66 -25.03
CA TYR A 74 1.25 10.37 -25.37
C TYR A 74 2.16 11.37 -24.66
N ARG A 75 2.86 10.91 -23.61
CA ARG A 75 4.03 11.61 -23.06
C ARG A 75 5.28 11.12 -23.78
N GLN A 76 6.15 12.05 -24.17
CA GLN A 76 7.46 11.72 -24.71
C GLN A 76 8.31 11.14 -23.58
N CYS A 77 8.73 9.89 -23.73
CA CYS A 77 9.61 9.21 -22.78
C CYS A 77 11.07 9.51 -23.16
N ALA A 78 11.93 9.77 -22.18
CA ALA A 78 13.36 10.00 -22.43
C ALA A 78 13.99 8.76 -23.08
N GLU A 79 14.94 8.98 -24.00
CA GLU A 79 15.57 7.89 -24.79
C GLU A 79 16.42 6.94 -23.93
N ASN A 80 16.94 7.42 -22.78
CA ASN A 80 17.79 6.68 -21.86
C ASN A 80 17.09 6.34 -20.54
N LEU A 81 15.89 5.75 -20.60
CA LEU A 81 15.19 5.28 -19.39
C LEU A 81 15.79 3.96 -18.89
N ALA A 82 16.06 3.89 -17.59
CA ALA A 82 16.43 2.65 -16.91
C ALA A 82 15.35 1.57 -17.12
N TYR A 83 15.78 0.32 -17.30
CA TYR A 83 14.88 -0.83 -17.43
C TYR A 83 14.34 -1.21 -16.04
N GLU A 84 13.16 -0.70 -15.73
CA GLU A 84 12.42 -0.93 -14.49
C GLU A 84 11.05 -1.53 -14.85
N PRO A 85 10.98 -2.85 -15.08
CA PRO A 85 9.79 -3.47 -15.67
C PRO A 85 8.59 -3.43 -14.72
N ILE A 86 7.40 -3.31 -15.30
CA ILE A 86 6.12 -3.28 -14.59
C ILE A 86 5.18 -4.29 -15.23
N CYS A 87 4.72 -5.28 -14.47
CA CYS A 87 3.66 -6.17 -14.91
C CYS A 87 2.30 -5.52 -14.67
N ALA A 88 1.46 -5.42 -15.72
CA ALA A 88 0.14 -4.83 -15.64
C ALA A 88 -1.00 -5.87 -15.57
N THR A 89 -2.23 -5.44 -15.26
CA THR A 89 -3.43 -6.30 -15.16
C THR A 89 -3.76 -7.06 -16.45
N THR A 90 -3.30 -6.57 -17.60
CA THR A 90 -3.40 -7.26 -18.89
C THR A 90 -2.32 -8.31 -19.10
N PHE A 91 -1.51 -8.62 -18.06
CA PHE A 91 -0.37 -9.53 -18.11
C PHE A 91 0.71 -9.14 -19.14
N VAL A 92 0.82 -7.83 -19.40
CA VAL A 92 1.85 -7.25 -20.29
C VAL A 92 2.90 -6.57 -19.43
N THR A 93 4.17 -6.84 -19.75
CA THR A 93 5.32 -6.19 -19.11
C THR A 93 5.63 -4.87 -19.82
N TYR A 94 5.61 -3.78 -19.06
CA TYR A 94 6.03 -2.46 -19.53
C TYR A 94 7.49 -2.23 -19.10
N PRO A 95 8.41 -1.90 -20.01
CA PRO A 95 9.84 -1.75 -19.70
C PRO A 95 10.17 -0.66 -18.67
N ASN A 96 9.28 0.31 -18.51
CA ASN A 96 9.42 1.40 -17.56
C ASN A 96 8.07 2.06 -17.27
N ARG A 97 8.06 2.90 -16.22
CA ARG A 97 6.89 3.64 -15.77
C ARG A 97 6.31 4.58 -16.83
N CYS A 98 7.14 5.21 -17.66
CA CYS A 98 6.65 6.14 -18.68
C CYS A 98 5.76 5.44 -19.72
N LEU A 99 6.21 4.27 -20.21
CA LEU A 99 5.44 3.46 -21.15
C LEU A 99 4.16 2.88 -20.51
N PHE A 100 4.23 2.47 -19.24
CA PHE A 100 3.05 2.04 -18.49
C PHE A 100 2.01 3.17 -18.37
N LEU A 101 2.42 4.39 -18.02
CA LEU A 101 1.51 5.53 -17.88
C LEU A 101 0.89 5.96 -19.21
N ASN A 102 1.64 5.89 -20.31
CA ASN A 102 1.10 6.11 -21.65
C ASN A 102 0.03 5.09 -22.02
N ALA A 103 0.20 3.83 -21.62
CA ALA A 103 -0.80 2.79 -21.81
C ALA A 103 -2.02 2.97 -20.89
N LYS A 104 -1.80 3.31 -19.60
CA LYS A 104 -2.87 3.56 -18.62
C LYS A 104 -3.72 4.78 -18.96
N CYS A 105 -3.14 5.78 -19.63
CA CYS A 105 -3.94 6.90 -20.13
C CYS A 105 -4.92 6.45 -21.23
N ARG A 106 -4.53 5.46 -22.05
CA ARG A 106 -5.38 4.91 -23.12
C ARG A 106 -6.40 3.91 -22.61
N ASP A 107 -6.04 3.15 -21.58
CA ASP A 107 -6.89 2.17 -20.91
C ASP A 107 -6.95 2.48 -19.41
N LYS A 108 -8.07 3.09 -18.97
CA LYS A 108 -8.27 3.49 -17.57
C LYS A 108 -8.33 2.28 -16.62
N ASN A 109 -8.65 1.08 -17.13
CA ASN A 109 -8.74 -0.15 -16.35
C ASN A 109 -7.37 -0.86 -16.23
N LEU A 110 -6.35 -0.37 -16.94
CA LEU A 110 -4.99 -0.85 -16.82
C LEU A 110 -4.41 -0.45 -15.46
N ALA A 111 -4.22 -1.44 -14.59
CA ALA A 111 -3.53 -1.25 -13.32
C ALA A 111 -2.21 -2.01 -13.31
N LYS A 112 -1.34 -1.64 -12.37
CA LYS A 112 -0.10 -2.38 -12.09
C LYS A 112 -0.44 -3.58 -11.23
N LEU A 113 0.01 -4.77 -11.61
CA LEU A 113 0.03 -5.95 -10.74
C LEU A 113 1.21 -5.83 -9.77
N TYR A 114 2.44 -5.82 -10.28
CA TYR A 114 3.66 -5.73 -9.47
C TYR A 114 4.83 -5.12 -10.28
N TYR A 115 5.92 -4.78 -9.60
CA TYR A 115 7.19 -4.40 -10.24
C TYR A 115 7.99 -5.66 -10.59
N GLY A 116 8.48 -5.75 -11.83
CA GLY A 116 9.04 -6.96 -12.40
C GLY A 116 8.37 -7.35 -13.71
N GLU A 117 8.82 -8.46 -14.29
CA GLU A 117 8.25 -8.97 -15.53
C GLU A 117 7.08 -9.93 -15.25
N CYS A 118 6.07 -9.93 -16.12
CA CYS A 118 4.93 -10.84 -15.97
C CYS A 118 5.34 -12.32 -16.03
N ARG A 119 6.42 -12.64 -16.77
CA ARG A 119 6.95 -14.02 -16.85
C ARG A 119 7.45 -14.56 -15.52
N ASP A 120 7.78 -13.69 -14.56
CA ASP A 120 8.26 -14.11 -13.25
C ASP A 120 7.20 -14.90 -12.46
N CYS A 121 5.91 -14.64 -12.71
CA CYS A 121 4.79 -15.38 -12.11
C CYS A 121 4.08 -16.32 -13.08
N LEU A 122 4.48 -16.35 -14.35
CA LEU A 122 3.94 -17.24 -15.38
C LEU A 122 5.05 -17.64 -16.35
N ALA A 123 5.86 -18.61 -15.93
CA ALA A 123 6.97 -19.13 -16.74
C ALA A 123 6.49 -19.94 -17.97
N SER A 124 5.26 -20.47 -17.93
CA SER A 124 4.61 -21.18 -19.04
C SER A 124 3.11 -20.86 -19.07
N ASN A 125 2.53 -20.76 -20.28
CA ASN A 125 1.09 -20.50 -20.40
C ASN A 125 0.31 -21.67 -19.81
N CYS A 126 -0.64 -21.40 -18.90
CA CYS A 126 -1.60 -22.39 -18.46
C CYS A 126 -2.47 -22.79 -19.67
N THR A 127 -2.20 -23.95 -20.27
CA THR A 127 -2.97 -24.44 -21.42
C THR A 127 -4.37 -24.82 -20.95
N ALA A 128 -5.39 -24.23 -21.56
CA ALA A 128 -6.76 -24.67 -21.40
C ALA A 128 -6.94 -25.97 -22.19
N THR A 129 -6.84 -27.11 -21.53
CA THR A 129 -7.41 -28.36 -22.05
C THR A 129 -8.87 -28.40 -21.61
N GLU A 130 -9.78 -28.29 -22.57
CA GLU A 130 -11.19 -28.58 -22.36
C GLU A 130 -11.33 -30.10 -22.28
N GLU A 131 -11.52 -30.67 -21.09
CA GLU A 131 -12.06 -32.02 -20.96
C GLU A 131 -12.57 -32.29 -19.53
N GLU A 132 -13.81 -32.80 -19.43
CA GLU A 132 -14.48 -33.19 -18.18
C GLU A 132 -13.78 -34.37 -17.45
N THR A 133 -12.75 -34.95 -18.07
CA THR A 133 -11.96 -36.11 -17.60
C THR A 133 -10.70 -35.75 -16.83
N GLU A 134 -10.41 -34.45 -16.65
CA GLU A 134 -9.18 -34.01 -16.00
C GLU A 134 -9.18 -34.31 -14.50
N SER A 135 -8.14 -35.02 -14.05
CA SER A 135 -7.96 -35.50 -12.67
C SER A 135 -8.18 -34.39 -11.64
N ASP A 136 -8.88 -34.71 -10.56
CA ASP A 136 -9.19 -33.79 -9.45
C ASP A 136 -7.90 -33.15 -8.88
N SER A 137 -6.78 -33.87 -8.90
CA SER A 137 -5.45 -33.41 -8.47
C SER A 137 -4.92 -32.17 -9.20
N ASN A 138 -5.47 -31.83 -10.38
CA ASN A 138 -5.08 -30.65 -11.15
C ASN A 138 -5.79 -29.36 -10.70
N PHE A 139 -6.73 -29.48 -9.75
CA PHE A 139 -7.54 -28.38 -9.24
C PHE A 139 -7.22 -28.08 -7.78
N VAL A 140 -7.57 -26.87 -7.37
CA VAL A 140 -7.41 -26.35 -6.02
C VAL A 140 -8.70 -25.64 -5.64
N CYS A 141 -9.21 -25.91 -4.43
CA CYS A 141 -10.30 -25.15 -3.86
C CYS A 141 -9.71 -23.98 -3.07
N ASP A 142 -10.06 -22.74 -3.46
CA ASP A 142 -9.63 -21.55 -2.73
C ASP A 142 -10.46 -21.32 -1.45
N GLN A 143 -10.03 -20.37 -0.61
CA GLN A 143 -10.72 -20.04 0.64
C GLN A 143 -12.13 -19.46 0.44
N ALA A 144 -12.46 -18.99 -0.76
CA ALA A 144 -13.79 -18.48 -1.12
C ALA A 144 -14.71 -19.58 -1.67
N GLY A 145 -14.23 -20.83 -1.77
CA GLY A 145 -15.00 -21.95 -2.30
C GLY A 145 -15.05 -21.99 -3.83
N HIS A 146 -14.12 -21.31 -4.52
CA HIS A 146 -13.99 -21.42 -5.97
C HIS A 146 -12.94 -22.44 -6.38
N THR A 147 -13.31 -23.27 -7.36
CA THR A 147 -12.38 -24.21 -7.99
C THR A 147 -11.48 -23.44 -8.97
N LYS A 148 -10.17 -23.52 -8.76
CA LYS A 148 -9.14 -23.00 -9.67
C LYS A 148 -8.26 -24.13 -10.18
N ARG A 149 -7.68 -23.98 -11.38
CA ARG A 149 -6.61 -24.89 -11.81
C ARG A 149 -5.36 -24.62 -10.97
N LYS A 150 -4.56 -25.65 -10.70
CA LYS A 150 -3.31 -25.52 -9.94
C LYS A 150 -2.36 -24.48 -10.56
N CYS A 151 -2.22 -24.47 -11.89
CA CYS A 151 -1.42 -23.47 -12.60
C CYS A 151 -1.91 -22.03 -12.36
N GLU A 152 -3.23 -21.81 -12.41
CA GLU A 152 -3.84 -20.49 -12.15
C GLU A 152 -3.67 -20.08 -10.69
N PHE A 153 -3.82 -21.03 -9.77
CA PHE A 153 -3.67 -20.80 -8.34
C PHE A 153 -2.22 -20.43 -7.97
N GLU A 154 -1.22 -21.13 -8.52
CA GLU A 154 0.20 -20.80 -8.32
C GLU A 154 0.57 -19.45 -8.93
N MET A 155 0.03 -19.11 -10.11
CA MET A 155 0.18 -17.78 -10.70
C MET A 155 -0.39 -16.71 -9.76
N LEU A 156 -1.62 -16.90 -9.26
CA LEU A 156 -2.25 -15.97 -8.31
C LEU A 156 -1.44 -15.85 -7.02
N ARG A 157 -0.94 -16.96 -6.48
CA ARG A 157 -0.07 -16.98 -5.30
C ARG A 157 1.18 -16.14 -5.49
N CYS A 158 1.88 -16.30 -6.61
CA CYS A 158 3.04 -15.47 -6.94
C CYS A 158 2.68 -13.98 -7.10
N ILE A 159 1.55 -13.66 -7.76
CA ILE A 159 1.09 -12.28 -7.92
C ILE A 159 0.81 -11.65 -6.54
N TYR A 160 0.13 -12.37 -5.65
CA TYR A 160 -0.18 -11.89 -4.31
C TYR A 160 1.07 -11.71 -3.45
N GLU A 161 2.02 -12.63 -3.53
CA GLU A 161 3.31 -12.53 -2.83
C GLU A 161 4.08 -11.30 -3.29
N ARG A 162 4.19 -11.07 -4.61
CA ARG A 162 4.93 -9.92 -5.16
C ARG A 162 4.21 -8.58 -4.99
N LYS A 163 2.88 -8.59 -4.98
CA LYS A 163 2.06 -7.36 -4.88
C LYS A 163 1.82 -6.95 -3.44
N PHE A 164 1.56 -7.92 -2.55
CA PHE A 164 1.09 -7.70 -1.19
C PHE A 164 1.98 -8.34 -0.12
N GLY A 165 3.03 -9.09 -0.48
CA GLY A 165 3.98 -9.66 0.48
C GLY A 165 3.50 -10.90 1.23
N TYR A 166 2.38 -11.50 0.83
CA TYR A 166 1.87 -12.74 1.46
C TYR A 166 1.41 -13.77 0.42
N ASN A 167 1.47 -15.04 0.82
CA ASN A 167 1.05 -16.18 0.01
C ASN A 167 -0.41 -16.54 0.30
N ILE A 168 -1.25 -16.61 -0.72
CA ILE A 168 -2.60 -17.20 -0.57
C ILE A 168 -2.49 -18.70 -0.36
N THR A 169 -3.31 -19.25 0.53
CA THR A 169 -3.37 -20.69 0.79
C THR A 169 -4.64 -21.30 0.21
N ALA A 170 -4.51 -22.53 -0.29
CA ALA A 170 -5.66 -23.32 -0.69
C ALA A 170 -6.46 -23.74 0.54
N ALA A 171 -7.79 -23.86 0.41
CA ALA A 171 -8.60 -24.52 1.42
C ALA A 171 -8.31 -26.03 1.44
N TYR A 172 -8.27 -26.65 0.26
CA TYR A 172 -7.85 -28.04 0.04
C TYR A 172 -7.53 -28.30 -1.44
N MET A 173 -6.84 -29.39 -1.72
CA MET A 173 -6.52 -29.83 -3.09
C MET A 173 -7.74 -30.53 -3.70
N GLY A 174 -8.00 -30.30 -4.98
CA GLY A 174 -9.18 -30.82 -5.68
C GLY A 174 -10.19 -29.74 -6.08
N ARG A 175 -11.21 -30.15 -6.84
CA ARG A 175 -12.41 -29.35 -7.09
C ARG A 175 -13.16 -29.12 -5.78
N CYS A 176 -13.71 -27.93 -5.59
CA CYS A 176 -14.49 -27.60 -4.42
C CYS A 176 -15.73 -28.51 -4.29
N CYS A 177 -15.98 -28.98 -3.07
CA CYS A 177 -17.22 -29.65 -2.73
C CYS A 177 -18.41 -28.69 -2.88
N PRO A 178 -19.59 -29.18 -3.33
CA PRO A 178 -20.78 -28.35 -3.44
C PRO A 178 -21.23 -27.79 -2.09
N THR A 179 -22.05 -26.72 -2.11
CA THR A 179 -22.68 -26.16 -0.90
C THR A 179 -24.04 -26.82 -0.66
N GLU A 180 -24.51 -26.84 0.58
CA GLU A 180 -25.82 -27.44 0.90
C GLU A 180 -26.98 -26.76 0.16
N ASP A 181 -26.85 -25.47 -0.18
CA ASP A 181 -27.84 -24.70 -0.94
C ASP A 181 -28.02 -25.24 -2.37
N THR A 182 -27.01 -25.92 -2.94
CA THR A 182 -27.14 -26.59 -4.25
C THR A 182 -28.11 -27.78 -4.22
N CYS A 183 -28.40 -28.32 -3.03
CA CYS A 183 -29.34 -29.42 -2.86
C CYS A 183 -30.81 -28.98 -2.86
N GLU A 184 -31.12 -27.67 -2.93
CA GLU A 184 -32.49 -27.14 -2.90
C GLU A 184 -33.17 -27.05 -4.28
N GLN A 185 -32.48 -27.45 -5.37
CA GLN A 185 -32.94 -27.20 -6.76
C GLN A 185 -33.14 -28.45 -7.64
N SER A 186 -33.83 -29.49 -7.16
CA SER A 186 -34.31 -30.59 -8.03
C SER A 186 -35.84 -30.70 -8.03
N PHE A 187 -36.50 -29.72 -8.67
CA PHE A 187 -37.93 -29.81 -9.01
C PHE A 187 -38.08 -30.25 -10.48
N ASP A 188 -38.70 -31.42 -10.70
CA ASP A 188 -39.21 -31.78 -12.03
C ASP A 188 -40.49 -30.99 -12.35
N GLN A 189 -40.77 -30.78 -13.65
CA GLN A 189 -41.91 -30.02 -14.21
C GLN A 189 -43.32 -30.54 -13.83
N LYS A 190 -43.44 -31.47 -12.87
CA LYS A 190 -44.70 -32.00 -12.32
C LYS A 190 -44.80 -31.94 -10.79
N GLY A 191 -43.93 -31.22 -10.10
CA GLY A 191 -44.13 -30.89 -8.68
C GLY A 191 -44.21 -32.08 -7.73
N THR A 192 -43.53 -33.19 -8.04
CA THR A 192 -43.40 -34.36 -7.15
C THR A 192 -41.96 -34.44 -6.64
N LEU A 193 -41.82 -34.46 -5.31
CA LEU A 193 -40.54 -34.44 -4.57
C LEU A 193 -39.76 -35.74 -4.86
N LYS A 194 -38.62 -35.63 -5.55
CA LYS A 194 -37.65 -36.73 -5.68
C LYS A 194 -36.42 -36.48 -4.81
N SER A 195 -36.62 -36.12 -3.54
CA SER A 195 -35.61 -36.40 -2.53
C SER A 195 -35.87 -37.82 -2.02
N GLN A 196 -35.01 -38.76 -2.39
CA GLN A 196 -34.81 -39.96 -1.57
C GLN A 196 -34.61 -39.43 -0.14
N GLY A 197 -35.46 -39.85 0.80
CA GLY A 197 -35.64 -39.26 2.12
C GLY A 197 -34.37 -39.25 3.00
N PRO A 198 -34.50 -39.15 4.33
CA PRO A 198 -33.31 -39.12 5.18
C PRO A 198 -32.47 -40.39 4.99
N VAL A 199 -31.15 -40.24 4.98
CA VAL A 199 -30.19 -41.34 4.83
C VAL A 199 -29.25 -41.39 6.03
N CYS A 200 -28.76 -42.56 6.40
CA CYS A 200 -27.83 -42.75 7.51
C CYS A 200 -26.42 -43.02 6.97
N ASP A 201 -25.40 -42.35 7.51
CA ASP A 201 -24.01 -42.62 7.16
C ASP A 201 -23.32 -43.63 8.09
N SER A 202 -22.12 -44.07 7.73
CA SER A 202 -21.31 -45.03 8.48
C SER A 202 -20.86 -44.54 9.86
N ARG A 203 -21.07 -43.25 10.18
CA ARG A 203 -20.84 -42.65 11.51
C ARG A 203 -22.14 -42.44 12.28
N ASN A 204 -23.24 -43.05 11.83
CA ASN A 204 -24.55 -42.99 12.47
C ASN A 204 -25.17 -41.58 12.48
N VAL A 205 -24.82 -40.74 11.49
CA VAL A 205 -25.42 -39.42 11.29
C VAL A 205 -26.52 -39.51 10.24
N THR A 206 -27.69 -38.94 10.56
CA THR A 206 -28.82 -38.85 9.62
C THR A 206 -28.72 -37.58 8.79
N HIS A 207 -28.65 -37.72 7.46
CA HIS A 207 -28.67 -36.63 6.48
C HIS A 207 -30.07 -36.47 5.91
N LEU A 208 -30.56 -35.24 5.73
CA LEU A 208 -31.94 -34.96 5.28
C LEU A 208 -32.25 -35.43 3.85
N SER A 209 -31.22 -35.64 3.03
CA SER A 209 -31.35 -36.19 1.69
C SER A 209 -30.05 -36.85 1.26
N ARG A 210 -30.11 -37.69 0.23
CA ARG A 210 -28.90 -38.24 -0.41
C ARG A 210 -27.95 -37.15 -0.91
N CYS A 211 -28.47 -36.02 -1.41
CA CYS A 211 -27.64 -34.90 -1.85
C CYS A 211 -26.81 -34.31 -0.71
N ARG A 212 -27.43 -34.07 0.46
CA ARG A 212 -26.70 -33.55 1.63
C ARG A 212 -25.66 -34.53 2.15
N PHE A 213 -25.96 -35.84 2.09
CA PHE A 213 -24.96 -36.86 2.37
C PHE A 213 -23.75 -36.79 1.41
N GLU A 214 -23.97 -36.66 0.10
CA GLU A 214 -22.85 -36.59 -0.86
C GLU A 214 -22.01 -35.30 -0.69
N VAL A 215 -22.64 -34.18 -0.34
CA VAL A 215 -21.92 -32.95 0.03
C VAL A 215 -21.04 -33.17 1.26
N HIS A 216 -21.61 -33.79 2.30
CA HIS A 216 -20.89 -34.07 3.54
C HIS A 216 -19.76 -35.09 3.33
N LYS A 217 -20.01 -36.15 2.56
CA LYS A 217 -19.02 -37.15 2.16
C LYS A 217 -17.86 -36.52 1.41
N CYS A 218 -18.12 -35.64 0.43
CA CYS A 218 -17.07 -34.92 -0.29
C CYS A 218 -16.16 -34.15 0.66
N ARG A 219 -16.73 -33.42 1.64
CA ARG A 219 -15.96 -32.63 2.60
C ARG A 219 -15.10 -33.50 3.50
N GLU A 220 -15.65 -34.60 3.99
CA GLU A 220 -14.92 -35.51 4.88
C GLU A 220 -13.81 -36.26 4.12
N GLU A 221 -14.05 -36.67 2.89
CA GLU A 221 -13.01 -37.32 2.07
C GLU A 221 -11.90 -36.35 1.65
N LYS A 222 -12.22 -35.10 1.28
CA LYS A 222 -11.24 -34.12 0.75
C LYS A 222 -10.54 -33.26 1.81
N ILE A 223 -11.19 -33.00 2.95
CA ILE A 223 -10.69 -32.09 3.99
C ILE A 223 -10.14 -32.88 5.17
N THR A 224 -10.97 -33.77 5.74
CA THR A 224 -10.59 -34.54 6.93
C THR A 224 -9.90 -35.86 6.58
N HIS A 225 -9.86 -36.25 5.30
CA HIS A 225 -9.32 -37.51 4.80
C HIS A 225 -10.01 -38.75 5.40
N HIS A 226 -11.28 -38.61 5.81
CA HIS A 226 -12.10 -39.68 6.34
C HIS A 226 -13.10 -40.17 5.29
N ARG A 227 -13.07 -41.47 5.02
CA ARG A 227 -14.01 -42.10 4.09
C ARG A 227 -15.32 -42.40 4.79
N ILE A 228 -16.42 -41.87 4.26
CA ILE A 228 -17.77 -42.10 4.80
C ILE A 228 -18.60 -42.81 3.75
N THR A 229 -19.26 -43.91 4.15
CA THR A 229 -20.18 -44.67 3.30
C THR A 229 -21.59 -44.55 3.82
N LEU A 230 -22.59 -44.89 3.01
CA LEU A 230 -23.95 -45.01 3.53
C LEU A 230 -24.11 -46.29 4.31
N LEU A 231 -24.82 -46.18 5.43
CA LEU A 231 -25.24 -47.27 6.29
C LEU A 231 -26.71 -47.63 6.05
N ASN A 232 -27.57 -46.65 5.75
CA ASN A 232 -28.94 -46.87 5.33
C ASN A 232 -29.36 -45.88 4.24
N GLU A 233 -29.92 -46.38 3.14
CA GLU A 233 -30.39 -45.57 2.00
C GLU A 233 -31.87 -45.14 2.12
N ASN A 234 -32.64 -45.79 3.02
CA ASN A 234 -34.06 -45.55 3.21
C ASN A 234 -34.38 -45.31 4.70
N GLY A 235 -34.26 -44.06 5.14
CA GLY A 235 -34.61 -43.63 6.49
C GLY A 235 -33.40 -43.15 7.30
N GLY A 236 -33.68 -42.32 8.31
CA GLY A 236 -32.67 -41.96 9.30
C GLY A 236 -32.20 -43.19 10.08
N CYS A 237 -31.09 -43.04 10.81
CA CYS A 237 -30.60 -44.07 11.71
C CYS A 237 -31.70 -44.34 12.78
N SER A 238 -32.57 -45.34 12.61
CA SER A 238 -33.84 -45.43 13.35
C SER A 238 -33.75 -46.24 14.65
N ALA A 239 -34.05 -45.54 15.74
CA ALA A 239 -34.84 -45.96 16.91
C ALA A 239 -34.31 -47.06 17.85
N THR A 240 -33.47 -46.65 18.79
CA THR A 240 -33.73 -46.90 20.22
C THR A 240 -33.79 -45.56 20.97
N PHE A 241 -35.00 -45.23 21.44
CA PHE A 241 -35.40 -44.11 22.28
C PHE A 241 -35.52 -42.70 21.67
N ALA A 242 -36.64 -42.46 21.00
CA ALA A 242 -37.40 -41.23 21.22
C ALA A 242 -38.62 -41.59 22.08
N PRO A 243 -38.71 -41.05 23.31
CA PRO A 243 -39.68 -39.98 23.50
C PRO A 243 -39.17 -38.93 24.51
N LYS A 244 -38.66 -37.78 24.04
CA LYS A 244 -38.44 -36.62 24.93
C LYS A 244 -38.73 -35.28 24.24
N ALA A 245 -39.89 -35.15 23.60
CA ALA A 245 -40.58 -33.85 23.42
C ALA A 245 -41.67 -33.62 24.49
N ARG A 246 -41.81 -34.55 25.44
CA ARG A 246 -42.70 -34.44 26.61
C ARG A 246 -42.02 -34.97 27.88
N LYS A 247 -40.78 -34.53 28.12
CA LYS A 247 -40.14 -34.56 29.45
C LYS A 247 -39.62 -33.16 29.79
N LEU A 248 -40.48 -32.18 29.58
CA LEU A 248 -40.46 -30.94 30.36
C LEU A 248 -40.96 -31.34 31.76
N LEU A 249 -40.12 -31.14 32.79
CA LEU A 249 -40.34 -31.23 34.25
C LEU A 249 -39.67 -32.34 35.08
N GLU A 250 -38.94 -33.30 34.52
CA GLU A 250 -38.20 -34.25 35.36
C GLU A 250 -36.84 -34.59 34.76
N ASP A 251 -35.83 -33.79 35.12
CA ASP A 251 -34.47 -34.25 35.47
C ASP A 251 -33.79 -33.09 36.22
N ALA A 252 -34.44 -32.60 37.28
CA ALA A 252 -33.88 -31.68 38.27
C ALA A 252 -32.88 -32.37 39.23
N ASN A 253 -32.46 -33.62 38.94
CA ASN A 253 -31.68 -34.41 39.89
C ASN A 253 -30.65 -35.36 39.26
N GLY A 254 -30.07 -35.00 38.11
CA GLY A 254 -28.86 -35.67 37.64
C GLY A 254 -27.69 -35.34 38.56
N THR A 255 -27.41 -36.22 39.51
CA THR A 255 -26.28 -36.14 40.44
C THR A 255 -25.00 -35.89 39.66
N ILE A 256 -24.38 -34.74 39.92
CA ILE A 256 -23.14 -34.33 39.29
C ILE A 256 -22.02 -35.06 40.02
N GLU A 257 -21.59 -36.21 39.49
CA GLU A 257 -20.37 -36.85 39.94
C GLU A 257 -19.17 -36.01 39.49
N CYS A 258 -18.75 -35.09 40.36
CA CYS A 258 -17.54 -34.30 40.18
C CYS A 258 -16.31 -35.13 40.54
N ASN A 259 -16.09 -36.21 39.78
CA ASN A 259 -14.87 -36.97 39.88
C ASN A 259 -13.80 -36.32 39.00
N SER A 260 -12.64 -36.02 39.56
CA SER A 260 -11.52 -35.38 38.87
C SER A 260 -10.93 -36.25 37.76
N SER A 261 -11.25 -37.55 37.74
CA SER A 261 -10.79 -38.53 36.75
C SER A 261 -11.67 -38.65 35.50
N VAL A 262 -12.76 -37.88 35.37
CA VAL A 262 -13.60 -37.94 34.15
C VAL A 262 -12.82 -37.39 32.95
N GLU A 263 -12.42 -38.31 32.08
CA GLU A 263 -11.88 -38.05 30.75
C GLU A 263 -13.03 -37.75 29.79
N CYS A 264 -13.07 -36.52 29.27
CA CYS A 264 -14.03 -36.13 28.25
C CYS A 264 -13.45 -36.40 26.87
N ASN A 265 -14.23 -37.06 26.01
CA ASN A 265 -13.90 -37.20 24.59
C ASN A 265 -13.74 -35.82 23.90
N ALA A 266 -13.09 -35.84 22.74
CA ALA A 266 -12.86 -34.65 21.92
C ALA A 266 -13.93 -34.47 20.82
N ASN A 267 -15.03 -35.24 20.88
CA ASN A 267 -16.14 -35.13 19.92
C ASN A 267 -16.70 -33.71 19.95
N TYR A 268 -16.89 -33.14 18.76
CA TYR A 268 -17.37 -31.77 18.60
C TYR A 268 -18.90 -31.76 18.47
N GLU A 269 -19.57 -31.56 19.60
CA GLU A 269 -21.01 -31.38 19.75
C GLU A 269 -21.25 -30.10 20.57
N PRO A 270 -21.04 -28.92 19.97
CA PRO A 270 -20.87 -27.70 20.73
C PRO A 270 -22.14 -27.31 21.48
N ILE A 271 -21.96 -26.76 22.67
CA ILE A 271 -23.03 -26.28 23.54
C ILE A 271 -22.66 -24.90 24.08
N CYS A 272 -23.61 -23.99 24.07
CA CYS A 272 -23.45 -22.70 24.71
C CYS A 272 -23.78 -22.80 26.21
N GLY A 273 -22.84 -22.43 27.07
CA GLY A 273 -23.05 -22.29 28.51
C GLY A 273 -23.79 -21.00 28.87
N THR A 274 -24.40 -20.96 30.05
CA THR A 274 -25.00 -19.73 30.63
C THR A 274 -23.97 -18.64 30.93
N ASP A 275 -22.69 -18.98 30.93
CA ASP A 275 -21.55 -18.08 31.02
C ASP A 275 -21.13 -17.50 29.65
N GLY A 276 -21.82 -17.85 28.57
CA GLY A 276 -21.52 -17.39 27.21
C GLY A 276 -20.30 -18.07 26.58
N ILE A 277 -19.80 -19.17 27.16
CA ILE A 277 -18.68 -19.95 26.63
C ILE A 277 -19.20 -21.14 25.81
N THR A 278 -18.62 -21.34 24.63
CA THR A 278 -18.84 -22.53 23.82
C THR A 278 -18.05 -23.70 24.39
N TYR A 279 -18.74 -24.72 24.88
CA TYR A 279 -18.14 -25.98 25.27
C TYR A 279 -18.18 -26.96 24.10
N VAL A 280 -17.05 -27.58 23.77
CA VAL A 280 -16.94 -28.52 22.64
C VAL A 280 -17.91 -29.71 22.73
N ASN A 281 -18.36 -30.07 23.94
CA ASN A 281 -19.40 -31.06 24.18
C ASN A 281 -19.97 -30.96 25.60
N ARG A 282 -21.02 -31.75 25.86
CA ARG A 282 -21.73 -31.79 27.15
C ARG A 282 -20.83 -32.20 28.30
N CYS A 283 -19.90 -33.13 28.07
CA CYS A 283 -18.96 -33.57 29.11
C CYS A 283 -18.11 -32.41 29.61
N ARG A 284 -17.58 -31.59 28.69
CA ARG A 284 -16.75 -30.42 29.03
C ARG A 284 -17.55 -29.35 29.79
N LEU A 285 -18.82 -29.11 29.43
CA LEU A 285 -19.70 -28.21 30.19
C LEU A 285 -19.97 -28.74 31.60
N LEU A 286 -20.27 -30.03 31.74
CA LEU A 286 -20.51 -30.66 33.04
C LEU A 286 -19.27 -30.66 33.94
N LYS A 287 -18.09 -30.85 33.35
CA LYS A 287 -16.81 -30.74 34.05
C LYS A 287 -16.54 -29.31 34.51
N ALA A 288 -16.81 -28.30 33.68
CA ALA A 288 -16.72 -26.90 34.08
C ALA A 288 -17.73 -26.54 35.17
N ARG A 289 -18.92 -27.16 35.16
CA ARG A 289 -19.95 -26.99 36.18
C ARG A 289 -19.53 -27.50 37.57
N CYS A 290 -18.54 -28.39 37.64
CA CYS A 290 -17.94 -28.79 38.91
C CYS A 290 -17.15 -27.66 39.56
N LEU A 291 -16.58 -26.76 38.76
CA LEU A 291 -15.91 -25.55 39.24
C LEU A 291 -16.93 -24.41 39.47
N ASN A 292 -17.94 -24.30 38.60
CA ASN A 292 -19.01 -23.32 38.71
C ASN A 292 -20.39 -23.96 38.70
N ARG A 293 -20.98 -24.21 39.88
CA ARG A 293 -22.28 -24.88 40.01
C ARG A 293 -23.46 -24.12 39.40
N THR A 294 -23.30 -22.82 39.11
CA THR A 294 -24.31 -21.98 38.45
C THR A 294 -24.29 -22.09 36.93
N LEU A 295 -23.32 -22.81 36.37
CA LEU A 295 -23.19 -23.03 34.94
C LEU A 295 -24.25 -24.03 34.46
N TRP A 296 -25.06 -23.63 33.48
CA TRP A 296 -26.05 -24.48 32.81
C TRP A 296 -25.88 -24.42 31.31
N MET A 297 -26.55 -25.31 30.59
CA MET A 297 -26.70 -25.20 29.14
C MET A 297 -27.69 -24.06 28.84
N ALA A 298 -27.27 -23.09 28.02
CA ALA A 298 -28.14 -22.04 27.51
C ALA A 298 -28.93 -22.53 26.27
N TYR A 299 -28.23 -23.07 25.27
CA TYR A 299 -28.81 -23.68 24.07
C TYR A 299 -27.78 -24.61 23.38
N SER A 300 -28.26 -25.48 22.49
CA SER A 300 -27.42 -26.36 21.67
C SER A 300 -26.74 -25.61 20.53
N GLY A 301 -25.51 -26.00 20.20
CA GLY A 301 -24.65 -25.32 19.25
C GLY A 301 -23.65 -24.38 19.92
N GLU A 302 -22.77 -23.78 19.13
CA GLU A 302 -21.82 -22.79 19.64
C GLU A 302 -22.53 -21.56 20.21
N CYS A 303 -21.92 -20.84 21.15
CA CYS A 303 -22.46 -19.54 21.54
C CYS A 303 -22.44 -18.57 20.37
N CYS A 304 -23.47 -17.71 20.31
CA CYS A 304 -23.60 -16.64 19.33
C CYS A 304 -22.60 -15.49 19.57
N THR A 305 -21.37 -15.76 19.99
CA THR A 305 -20.38 -14.74 20.34
C THR A 305 -19.68 -14.22 19.09
N LYS A 306 -19.98 -12.97 18.72
CA LYS A 306 -19.18 -12.19 17.77
C LYS A 306 -18.62 -10.97 18.51
N ARG A 307 -17.33 -10.68 18.33
CA ARG A 307 -16.78 -9.38 18.72
C ARG A 307 -17.29 -8.35 17.72
N CYS A 308 -18.35 -7.64 18.09
CA CYS A 308 -18.91 -6.57 17.28
C CYS A 308 -18.22 -5.24 17.58
N GLU A 309 -17.85 -4.50 16.54
CA GLU A 309 -17.48 -3.10 16.67
C GLU A 309 -18.69 -2.28 17.13
N ARG A 310 -18.46 -1.31 18.02
CA ARG A 310 -19.50 -0.47 18.60
C ARG A 310 -19.64 0.85 17.85
N HIS A 311 -20.11 0.79 16.61
CA HIS A 311 -20.49 1.98 15.84
C HIS A 311 -22.00 1.98 15.59
N TRP A 312 -22.61 3.16 15.56
CA TRP A 312 -24.03 3.34 15.29
C TRP A 312 -24.30 3.33 13.78
N ALA A 313 -24.79 2.20 13.29
CA ALA A 313 -25.29 1.99 11.93
C ALA A 313 -26.59 1.18 12.03
N PRO A 314 -27.66 1.81 12.55
CA PRO A 314 -28.75 1.11 13.19
C PRO A 314 -29.57 0.31 12.19
N VAL A 315 -30.09 -0.83 12.64
CA VAL A 315 -31.07 -1.60 11.89
C VAL A 315 -32.31 -1.83 12.75
N CYS A 316 -33.48 -1.70 12.14
CA CYS A 316 -34.76 -1.96 12.79
C CYS A 316 -35.22 -3.37 12.43
N ASP A 317 -35.55 -4.17 13.44
CA ASP A 317 -36.08 -5.51 13.23
C ASP A 317 -37.61 -5.56 13.19
N ASN A 318 -38.15 -6.76 12.96
CA ASN A 318 -39.58 -7.05 12.90
C ASN A 318 -40.31 -6.97 14.24
N HIS A 319 -39.62 -6.70 15.35
CA HIS A 319 -40.20 -6.43 16.66
C HIS A 319 -40.10 -4.95 17.05
N ASN A 320 -39.80 -4.07 16.08
CA ASN A 320 -39.61 -2.64 16.30
C ASN A 320 -38.45 -2.36 17.29
N ILE A 321 -37.43 -3.22 17.30
CA ILE A 321 -36.21 -3.04 18.10
C ILE A 321 -35.11 -2.49 17.21
N THR A 322 -34.56 -1.34 17.61
CA THR A 322 -33.36 -0.77 16.99
C THR A 322 -32.11 -1.47 17.52
N HIS A 323 -31.36 -2.11 16.63
CA HIS A 323 -30.04 -2.69 16.90
C HIS A 323 -28.95 -1.70 16.54
N LEU A 324 -27.86 -1.66 17.30
CA LEU A 324 -26.75 -0.72 17.13
C LEU A 324 -26.15 -0.78 15.72
N ASN A 325 -25.95 -2.00 15.22
CA ASN A 325 -25.48 -2.29 13.87
C ASN A 325 -25.88 -3.71 13.46
N LEU A 326 -25.58 -4.04 12.20
CA LEU A 326 -25.90 -5.34 11.61
C LEU A 326 -25.24 -6.52 12.37
N CYS A 327 -24.05 -6.33 12.95
CA CYS A 327 -23.39 -7.36 13.75
C CYS A 327 -24.20 -7.66 15.02
N MET A 328 -24.65 -6.62 15.73
CA MET A 328 -25.48 -6.76 16.92
C MET A 328 -26.84 -7.39 16.60
N PHE A 329 -27.46 -7.01 15.48
CA PHE A 329 -28.66 -7.69 14.98
C PHE A 329 -28.40 -9.17 14.70
N SER A 330 -27.30 -9.50 14.01
CA SER A 330 -26.93 -10.89 13.71
C SER A 330 -26.74 -11.71 14.99
N MET A 331 -26.14 -11.11 16.01
CA MET A 331 -25.98 -11.73 17.32
C MET A 331 -27.33 -12.01 17.98
N GLN A 332 -28.23 -11.03 17.99
CA GLN A 332 -29.54 -11.17 18.61
C GLN A 332 -30.45 -12.15 17.86
N ASN A 333 -30.40 -12.16 16.52
CA ASN A 333 -31.10 -13.13 15.68
C ASN A 333 -30.56 -14.56 15.94
N CYS A 334 -29.25 -14.72 16.07
CA CYS A 334 -28.65 -16.01 16.43
C CYS A 334 -29.16 -16.49 17.80
N THR A 335 -29.22 -15.61 18.79
CA THR A 335 -29.72 -16.00 20.12
C THR A 335 -31.22 -16.34 20.10
N ALA A 336 -32.04 -15.54 19.41
CA ALA A 336 -33.48 -15.77 19.30
C ALA A 336 -33.79 -17.08 18.57
N THR A 337 -33.04 -17.39 17.50
CA THR A 337 -33.22 -18.63 16.74
C THR A 337 -32.79 -19.86 17.54
N ARG A 338 -31.65 -19.81 18.24
CA ARG A 338 -31.11 -20.96 18.97
C ARG A 338 -31.78 -21.21 20.33
N ARG A 339 -32.21 -20.16 21.01
CA ARG A 339 -32.83 -20.26 22.34
C ARG A 339 -34.35 -20.42 22.27
N ASP A 340 -34.99 -19.57 21.47
CA ASP A 340 -36.45 -19.38 21.49
C ASP A 340 -37.12 -19.92 20.22
N GLY A 341 -36.34 -20.41 19.26
CA GLY A 341 -36.84 -20.90 17.96
C GLY A 341 -37.38 -19.78 17.05
N GLN A 342 -37.11 -18.51 17.39
CA GLN A 342 -37.67 -17.34 16.73
C GLN A 342 -36.68 -16.74 15.73
N SER A 343 -37.12 -16.48 14.50
CA SER A 343 -36.29 -15.82 13.48
C SER A 343 -36.59 -14.32 13.41
N LEU A 344 -35.56 -13.49 13.55
CA LEU A 344 -35.65 -12.04 13.38
C LEU A 344 -35.37 -11.65 11.93
N SER A 345 -36.10 -10.67 11.41
CA SER A 345 -35.89 -10.09 10.09
C SER A 345 -35.68 -8.58 10.17
N ILE A 346 -34.89 -8.04 9.24
CA ILE A 346 -34.64 -6.59 9.15
C ILE A 346 -35.81 -5.96 8.41
N VAL A 347 -36.49 -5.03 9.06
CA VAL A 347 -37.56 -4.21 8.47
C VAL A 347 -36.97 -2.97 7.78
N SER A 348 -35.92 -2.39 8.36
CA SER A 348 -35.27 -1.19 7.82
C SER A 348 -33.78 -1.17 8.17
N TYR A 349 -32.94 -0.66 7.26
CA TYR A 349 -31.52 -0.36 7.50
C TYR A 349 -31.31 1.01 8.16
N ALA A 350 -32.25 1.40 9.01
CA ALA A 350 -32.23 2.61 9.82
C ALA A 350 -32.82 2.29 11.21
N ALA A 351 -32.74 3.24 12.14
CA ALA A 351 -33.42 3.10 13.42
C ALA A 351 -34.94 2.98 13.24
N CYS A 352 -35.62 2.34 14.19
CA CYS A 352 -37.06 2.21 14.16
C CYS A 352 -37.76 3.60 14.24
N PRO A 353 -38.98 3.75 13.71
CA PRO A 353 -39.67 5.05 13.65
C PRO A 353 -39.86 5.77 14.99
N ASP A 354 -40.04 5.02 16.08
CA ASP A 354 -40.21 5.56 17.44
C ASP A 354 -38.89 5.81 18.18
N ASP A 355 -37.75 5.65 17.50
CA ASP A 355 -36.47 5.88 18.15
C ASP A 355 -36.19 7.38 18.30
N VAL A 356 -35.98 7.80 19.54
CA VAL A 356 -35.64 9.19 19.93
C VAL A 356 -34.46 9.77 19.13
N CYS A 357 -33.55 8.92 18.66
CA CYS A 357 -32.37 9.31 17.89
C CYS A 357 -32.57 9.22 16.37
N ASN A 358 -33.79 8.98 15.90
CA ASN A 358 -34.16 8.96 14.49
C ASN A 358 -34.70 10.32 14.05
N THR A 359 -33.82 11.34 13.98
CA THR A 359 -34.24 12.61 13.39
C THR A 359 -34.34 12.47 11.87
N GLN A 360 -35.45 12.94 11.29
CA GLN A 360 -35.66 12.89 9.84
C GLN A 360 -34.69 13.86 9.14
N CYS A 361 -33.52 13.37 8.77
CA CYS A 361 -32.55 14.13 8.00
C CYS A 361 -33.03 14.32 6.55
N ARG A 362 -32.71 15.47 5.95
CA ARG A 362 -33.08 15.77 4.56
C ARG A 362 -32.25 14.90 3.62
N ARG A 363 -32.90 14.00 2.86
CA ARG A 363 -32.22 13.05 1.95
C ARG A 363 -31.33 13.68 0.88
N ASN A 364 -31.57 14.93 0.51
CA ASN A 364 -30.82 15.64 -0.54
C ASN A 364 -29.74 16.58 0.01
N ASP A 365 -29.51 16.59 1.33
CA ASP A 365 -28.53 17.46 1.96
C ASP A 365 -27.19 16.70 2.13
N HIS A 366 -26.41 16.65 1.05
CA HIS A 366 -25.12 15.97 1.03
C HIS A 366 -23.98 16.95 1.36
N GLN A 367 -23.68 17.07 2.65
CA GLN A 367 -22.61 17.93 3.20
C GLN A 367 -21.74 17.08 4.13
N PRO A 368 -20.85 16.23 3.59
CA PRO A 368 -20.21 15.20 4.37
C PRO A 368 -19.41 15.76 5.54
N VAL A 369 -19.36 15.01 6.63
CA VAL A 369 -18.60 15.35 7.83
C VAL A 369 -17.78 14.15 8.29
N CYS A 370 -16.58 14.42 8.81
CA CYS A 370 -15.74 13.41 9.41
C CYS A 370 -15.95 13.37 10.92
N ALA A 371 -16.17 12.19 11.46
CA ALA A 371 -16.32 11.99 12.90
C ALA A 371 -14.99 11.62 13.58
N SER A 372 -14.93 11.73 14.90
CA SER A 372 -13.75 11.44 15.73
C SER A 372 -13.25 10.00 15.61
N ASN A 373 -14.11 9.08 15.19
CA ASN A 373 -13.79 7.68 14.92
C ASN A 373 -13.29 7.44 13.48
N GLY A 374 -13.15 8.48 12.66
CA GLY A 374 -12.67 8.37 11.28
C GLY A 374 -13.70 7.93 10.25
N VAL A 375 -14.98 7.90 10.61
CA VAL A 375 -16.08 7.57 9.70
C VAL A 375 -16.68 8.84 9.09
N THR A 376 -16.89 8.81 7.77
CA THR A 376 -17.59 9.89 7.04
C THR A 376 -19.10 9.69 7.15
N TYR A 377 -19.81 10.71 7.65
CA TYR A 377 -21.27 10.78 7.63
C TYR A 377 -21.73 11.69 6.49
N GLN A 378 -22.91 11.43 5.93
CA GLN A 378 -23.44 12.19 4.79
C GLN A 378 -23.66 13.67 5.10
N ASN A 379 -23.99 13.98 6.35
CA ASN A 379 -24.16 15.32 6.87
C ASN A 379 -24.11 15.31 8.41
N GLU A 380 -24.12 16.51 9.00
CA GLU A 380 -24.09 16.70 10.45
C GLU A 380 -25.32 16.13 11.16
N CYS A 381 -26.49 16.09 10.50
CA CYS A 381 -27.71 15.49 11.05
C CYS A 381 -27.54 13.98 11.26
N GLU A 382 -27.01 13.26 10.25
CA GLU A 382 -26.72 11.83 10.35
C GLU A 382 -25.67 11.52 11.43
N LEU A 383 -24.64 12.37 11.56
CA LEU A 383 -23.67 12.26 12.66
C LEU A 383 -24.34 12.45 14.03
N ASN A 384 -25.25 13.42 14.16
CA ASN A 384 -25.95 13.67 15.42
C ASN A 384 -26.91 12.52 15.80
N ASN A 385 -27.57 11.90 14.81
CA ASN A 385 -28.33 10.67 15.03
C ASN A 385 -27.43 9.55 15.60
N ALA A 386 -26.21 9.42 15.06
CA ALA A 386 -25.23 8.46 15.54
C ALA A 386 -24.72 8.73 16.95
N ILE A 387 -24.42 10.00 17.26
CA ILE A 387 -24.01 10.43 18.60
C ILE A 387 -25.14 10.18 19.61
N CYS A 388 -26.38 10.53 19.28
CA CYS A 388 -27.55 10.28 20.13
C CYS A 388 -27.70 8.79 20.45
N GLY A 389 -27.63 7.94 19.42
CA GLY A 389 -27.83 6.51 19.58
C GLY A 389 -26.76 5.82 20.43
N LEU A 390 -25.49 6.21 20.27
CA LEU A 390 -24.41 5.73 21.15
C LEU A 390 -24.61 6.17 22.60
N ASN A 391 -25.00 7.42 22.83
CA ASN A 391 -25.22 7.95 24.18
C ASN A 391 -26.39 7.27 24.90
N LYS A 392 -27.48 6.94 24.20
CA LYS A 392 -28.66 6.25 24.76
C LYS A 392 -28.34 4.83 25.25
N GLN A 393 -27.38 4.15 24.63
CA GLN A 393 -26.94 2.80 25.04
C GLN A 393 -25.91 2.84 26.17
N ARG A 394 -25.36 4.02 26.52
CA ARG A 394 -24.33 4.20 27.54
C ARG A 394 -24.82 3.89 28.96
N ASP A 395 -26.08 4.21 29.27
CA ASP A 395 -26.68 3.93 30.59
C ASP A 395 -26.90 2.41 30.84
N ARG A 396 -26.93 1.59 29.77
CA ARG A 396 -27.01 0.13 29.85
C ARG A 396 -25.66 -0.55 30.11
N TRP A 397 -24.53 0.17 29.96
CA TRP A 397 -23.20 -0.43 29.76
C TRP A 397 -22.10 -0.03 30.75
N ASN A 398 -22.45 0.69 31.84
CA ASN A 398 -21.51 1.09 32.90
C ASN A 398 -20.83 -0.07 33.68
N SER A 399 -21.02 -1.33 33.29
CA SER A 399 -20.41 -2.51 33.92
C SER A 399 -19.17 -3.09 33.22
N MET A 400 -18.60 -2.44 32.20
CA MET A 400 -17.50 -3.05 31.42
C MET A 400 -16.25 -2.20 31.16
N GLY A 401 -16.13 -1.03 31.80
CA GLY A 401 -14.83 -0.38 32.06
C GLY A 401 -13.94 -0.07 30.84
N SER A 402 -14.49 0.22 29.65
CA SER A 402 -13.70 0.76 28.54
C SER A 402 -13.95 2.27 28.43
N GLU A 403 -12.89 3.08 28.57
CA GLU A 403 -12.88 4.47 28.08
C GLU A 403 -13.04 4.47 26.56
N GLU A 404 -14.27 4.34 26.07
CA GLU A 404 -14.54 4.60 24.66
C GLU A 404 -14.65 6.10 24.45
N THR A 405 -13.76 6.60 23.61
CA THR A 405 -13.70 7.97 23.10
C THR A 405 -15.07 8.40 22.59
N LYS A 406 -15.62 9.44 23.20
CA LYS A 406 -16.83 10.14 22.78
C LYS A 406 -16.85 10.35 21.26
N LEU A 407 -17.91 9.88 20.59
CA LEU A 407 -18.14 10.19 19.18
C LEU A 407 -18.50 11.66 19.06
N GLU A 408 -17.76 12.41 18.25
CA GLU A 408 -18.00 13.84 18.01
C GLU A 408 -17.57 14.24 16.59
N LEU A 409 -18.00 15.41 16.15
CA LEU A 409 -17.58 16.00 14.87
C LEU A 409 -16.08 16.35 14.93
N ASP A 410 -15.30 15.79 14.01
CA ASP A 410 -13.87 16.08 13.90
C ASP A 410 -13.63 17.29 12.97
N TYR A 411 -14.08 17.19 11.72
CA TYR A 411 -14.04 18.31 10.76
C TYR A 411 -15.10 18.16 9.67
N ARG A 412 -15.40 19.27 8.99
CA ARG A 412 -16.33 19.29 7.85
C ARG A 412 -15.64 18.76 6.58
N GLY A 413 -16.38 18.01 5.79
CA GLY A 413 -15.89 17.27 4.61
C GLY A 413 -15.71 15.77 4.90
N GLU A 414 -15.45 15.00 3.84
CA GLU A 414 -15.15 13.58 3.95
C GLU A 414 -13.87 13.33 4.76
N CYS A 415 -13.86 12.24 5.52
CA CYS A 415 -12.65 11.78 6.20
C CYS A 415 -11.55 11.49 5.19
N CYS A 416 -10.31 11.78 5.58
CA CYS A 416 -9.13 11.38 4.82
C CYS A 416 -9.14 9.86 4.58
N GLU A 417 -8.95 9.41 3.33
CA GLU A 417 -9.03 8.00 2.92
C GLU A 417 -8.19 7.06 3.82
N GLU A 418 -7.03 7.52 4.29
CA GLU A 418 -6.07 6.78 5.13
C GLU A 418 -6.41 6.76 6.63
N ILE A 419 -7.55 7.32 7.01
CA ILE A 419 -8.14 7.09 8.34
C ILE A 419 -9.03 5.84 8.30
N THR A 420 -9.59 5.50 7.14
CA THR A 420 -10.48 4.34 6.94
C THR A 420 -9.74 3.05 6.61
N ALA A 421 -8.56 3.16 5.98
CA ALA A 421 -7.63 2.05 5.76
C ALA A 421 -6.44 2.22 6.71
N LYS A 422 -6.20 1.24 7.61
CA LYS A 422 -4.97 1.22 8.41
C LYS A 422 -3.77 1.19 7.45
N CYS A 423 -2.82 2.13 7.59
CA CYS A 423 -1.51 1.96 6.97
C CYS A 423 -0.96 0.62 7.47
N ASP A 424 -0.69 -0.30 6.55
CA ASP A 424 -0.30 -1.66 6.89
C ASP A 424 1.09 -1.64 7.54
N ASP A 425 1.17 -1.93 8.84
CA ASP A 425 2.40 -1.95 9.64
C ASP A 425 3.43 -2.97 9.10
N SER A 426 3.02 -3.86 8.19
CA SER A 426 3.90 -4.85 7.54
C SER A 426 4.67 -4.31 6.32
N SER A 427 4.47 -3.05 5.93
CA SER A 427 5.02 -2.47 4.69
C SER A 427 6.29 -1.63 4.91
N ASN A 428 7.43 -2.19 4.46
CA ASN A 428 8.69 -1.54 4.06
C ASN A 428 8.97 -0.14 4.64
N LEU A 429 9.68 -0.08 5.78
CA LEU A 429 10.07 1.15 6.50
C LEU A 429 10.80 2.13 5.57
N SER A 430 10.07 3.10 5.03
CA SER A 430 10.54 4.06 4.02
C SER A 430 10.25 5.48 4.53
N PRO A 431 11.01 5.95 5.53
CA PRO A 431 10.64 7.14 6.27
C PRO A 431 10.61 8.39 5.40
N VAL A 432 9.75 9.35 5.76
CA VAL A 432 9.58 10.63 5.05
C VAL A 432 9.70 11.77 6.04
N CYS A 433 10.50 12.79 5.69
CA CYS A 433 10.61 14.01 6.47
C CYS A 433 9.68 15.08 5.89
N ASP A 434 8.80 15.62 6.72
CA ASP A 434 7.88 16.67 6.31
C ASP A 434 8.45 18.10 6.46
N SER A 435 7.69 19.08 6.00
CA SER A 435 8.04 20.50 6.04
C SER A 435 8.09 21.08 7.45
N GLU A 436 7.54 20.42 8.45
CA GLU A 436 7.58 20.82 9.86
C GLU A 436 8.71 20.12 10.63
N GLY A 437 9.40 19.17 10.02
CA GLY A 437 10.50 18.43 10.63
C GLY A 437 10.07 17.16 11.36
N HIS A 438 8.85 16.67 11.13
CA HIS A 438 8.42 15.37 11.65
C HIS A 438 8.77 14.24 10.67
N THR A 439 9.22 13.13 11.24
CA THR A 439 9.48 11.90 10.49
C THR A 439 8.25 11.02 10.55
N HIS A 440 7.79 10.59 9.38
CA HIS A 440 6.73 9.60 9.20
C HIS A 440 7.36 8.28 8.78
N ASN A 441 6.81 7.13 9.22
CA ASN A 441 7.42 5.81 8.95
C ASN A 441 7.39 5.43 7.48
N ASN A 442 6.36 5.89 6.76
CA ASN A 442 6.14 5.67 5.35
C ASN A 442 5.31 6.81 4.74
N ILE A 443 5.12 6.75 3.42
CA ILE A 443 4.35 7.76 2.68
C ILE A 443 2.87 7.80 3.08
N CYS A 444 2.27 6.67 3.47
CA CYS A 444 0.87 6.58 3.90
C CYS A 444 0.65 7.36 5.19
N GLU A 445 1.55 7.23 6.17
CA GLU A 445 1.47 8.02 7.40
C GLU A 445 1.61 9.53 7.14
N TYR A 446 2.51 9.91 6.23
CA TYR A 446 2.68 11.30 5.81
C TYR A 446 1.42 11.84 5.13
N GLU A 447 0.86 11.12 4.15
CA GLU A 447 -0.34 11.52 3.41
C GLU A 447 -1.53 11.70 4.37
N ARG A 448 -1.63 10.83 5.38
CA ARG A 448 -2.67 10.90 6.41
C ARG A 448 -2.53 12.16 7.24
N LYS A 449 -1.31 12.45 7.71
CA LYS A 449 -0.99 13.65 8.49
C LYS A 449 -1.14 14.93 7.67
N ALA A 450 -0.76 14.91 6.40
CA ALA A 450 -0.91 16.04 5.48
C ALA A 450 -2.38 16.35 5.19
N CYS A 451 -3.22 15.31 5.05
CA CYS A 451 -4.66 15.49 4.91
C CYS A 451 -5.29 16.05 6.19
N LEU A 452 -4.95 15.50 7.35
CA LEU A 452 -5.42 16.00 8.65
C LEU A 452 -4.98 17.45 8.91
N SER A 453 -3.74 17.79 8.60
CA SER A 453 -3.18 19.15 8.67
C SER A 453 -4.02 20.13 7.85
N ARG A 454 -4.39 19.75 6.62
CA ARG A 454 -5.24 20.56 5.75
C ARG A 454 -6.67 20.70 6.24
N LYS A 455 -7.27 19.61 6.72
CA LYS A 455 -8.69 19.56 7.09
C LYS A 455 -8.97 20.16 8.47
N ARG A 456 -8.14 19.87 9.48
CA ARG A 456 -8.30 20.36 10.86
C ARG A 456 -7.70 21.73 11.07
N PHE A 457 -6.49 21.97 10.55
CA PHE A 457 -5.69 23.15 10.89
C PHE A 457 -5.52 24.13 9.72
N GLN A 458 -6.05 23.81 8.53
CA GLN A 458 -5.90 24.61 7.31
C GLN A 458 -4.43 24.86 6.92
N THR A 459 -3.52 24.00 7.39
CA THR A 459 -2.09 24.04 7.04
C THR A 459 -1.80 23.06 5.89
N ASN A 460 -0.74 23.29 5.11
CA ASN A 460 -0.37 22.41 4.01
C ASN A 460 1.01 21.81 4.24
N LEU A 461 1.03 20.60 4.78
CA LEU A 461 2.24 19.84 5.03
C LEU A 461 2.83 19.33 3.71
N THR A 462 4.10 19.63 3.43
CA THR A 462 4.80 19.18 2.21
C THR A 462 5.96 18.25 2.55
N ILE A 463 6.39 17.40 1.61
CA ILE A 463 7.57 16.56 1.80
C ILE A 463 8.82 17.43 1.68
N ARG A 464 9.65 17.45 2.73
CA ARG A 464 10.94 18.15 2.73
C ARG A 464 12.02 17.32 2.05
N TYR A 465 12.09 16.02 2.34
CA TYR A 465 12.91 15.02 1.64
C TYR A 465 12.54 13.59 2.08
N TRP A 466 13.01 12.59 1.32
CA TRP A 466 12.85 11.17 1.66
C TRP A 466 13.91 10.75 2.69
N GLY A 467 13.49 10.05 3.74
CA GLY A 467 14.30 9.63 4.88
C GLY A 467 13.87 10.25 6.20
N VAL A 468 14.55 9.85 7.28
CA VAL A 468 14.36 10.42 8.62
C VAL A 468 14.80 11.89 8.65
N CYS A 469 14.04 12.73 9.35
CA CYS A 469 14.41 14.13 9.54
C CYS A 469 15.76 14.27 10.25
N CYS A 470 16.49 15.33 9.90
CA CYS A 470 17.74 15.66 10.57
C CYS A 470 17.40 16.16 11.98
N ALA A 471 18.05 15.61 13.00
CA ALA A 471 17.73 15.91 14.39
C ALA A 471 18.10 17.36 14.74
N GLU A 472 17.13 18.16 15.17
CA GLU A 472 17.33 19.55 15.57
C GLU A 472 17.55 19.69 17.09
N ASN A 473 18.49 18.92 17.64
CA ASN A 473 18.80 18.95 19.08
C ASN A 473 19.87 20.01 19.44
N CYS A 474 19.68 21.26 18.98
CA CYS A 474 20.65 22.34 19.21
C CYS A 474 20.39 23.19 20.47
N GLN A 475 19.40 22.83 21.29
CA GLN A 475 18.92 23.68 22.41
C GLN A 475 19.93 23.82 23.57
N HIS A 476 20.89 22.90 23.70
CA HIS A 476 21.89 22.91 24.77
C HIS A 476 23.29 23.41 24.34
N GLU A 477 23.51 23.73 23.05
CA GLU A 477 24.78 24.26 22.56
C GLU A 477 24.83 25.79 22.65
N GLN A 478 25.31 26.32 23.78
CA GLN A 478 25.58 27.74 23.97
C GLN A 478 26.91 28.22 23.34
N SER A 479 27.61 27.38 22.58
CA SER A 479 28.89 27.74 21.97
C SER A 479 28.68 28.74 20.82
N GLY A 480 28.96 30.01 21.09
CA GLY A 480 28.83 31.15 20.16
C GLY A 480 29.92 31.24 19.09
N MET A 481 30.46 30.12 18.62
CA MET A 481 31.41 30.11 17.51
C MET A 481 30.66 29.98 16.19
N SER A 482 30.35 31.13 15.57
CA SER A 482 29.81 31.15 14.22
C SER A 482 30.84 30.63 13.20
N LEU A 483 30.36 30.13 12.07
CA LEU A 483 31.21 29.67 10.98
C LEU A 483 30.56 29.95 9.63
N CYS A 484 31.39 30.09 8.61
CA CYS A 484 30.98 30.27 7.23
C CYS A 484 31.15 28.96 6.46
N ASP A 485 30.12 28.53 5.74
CA ASP A 485 30.22 27.38 4.85
C ASP A 485 30.71 27.74 3.44
N ASP A 486 30.96 26.71 2.62
CA ASP A 486 31.40 26.82 1.23
C ASP A 486 30.35 27.42 0.28
N THR A 487 29.13 27.68 0.76
CA THR A 487 28.05 28.39 0.04
C THR A 487 27.88 29.84 0.46
N GLN A 488 28.76 30.35 1.33
CA GLN A 488 28.68 31.68 1.95
C GLN A 488 27.46 31.87 2.88
N THR A 489 27.00 30.79 3.53
CA THR A 489 25.98 30.87 4.58
C THR A 489 26.62 30.87 5.96
N THR A 490 26.25 31.84 6.80
CA THR A 490 26.71 31.93 8.19
C THR A 490 25.86 31.04 9.09
N HIS A 491 26.50 30.13 9.82
CA HIS A 491 25.88 29.29 10.84
C HIS A 491 26.25 29.80 12.22
N LYS A 492 25.27 29.83 13.14
CA LYS A 492 25.47 30.37 14.50
C LYS A 492 26.44 29.54 15.35
N ASN A 493 26.45 28.23 15.15
CA ASN A 493 27.27 27.27 15.88
C ASN A 493 27.45 25.97 15.06
N TRP A 494 28.27 25.05 15.59
CA TRP A 494 28.53 23.75 14.98
C TRP A 494 27.28 22.87 14.84
N CYS A 495 26.35 22.87 15.81
CA CYS A 495 25.11 22.12 15.67
C CYS A 495 24.26 22.60 14.48
N LYS A 496 24.09 23.92 14.32
CA LYS A 496 23.35 24.48 13.17
C LYS A 496 24.05 24.19 11.84
N PHE A 497 25.38 24.20 11.80
CA PHE A 497 26.12 23.77 10.62
C PHE A 497 25.93 22.27 10.31
N ARG A 498 26.01 21.38 11.31
CA ARG A 498 25.79 19.94 11.13
C ARG A 498 24.36 19.64 10.66
N LEU A 499 23.39 20.38 11.17
CA LEU A 499 22.01 20.30 10.72
C LEU A 499 21.89 20.69 9.24
N ALA A 500 22.46 21.83 8.84
CA ALA A 500 22.48 22.27 7.45
C ALA A 500 23.24 21.31 6.53
N GLN A 501 24.34 20.71 7.01
CA GLN A 501 25.10 19.69 6.29
C GLN A 501 24.24 18.44 6.06
N CYS A 502 23.50 17.98 7.07
CA CYS A 502 22.57 16.87 6.96
C CYS A 502 21.44 17.17 5.96
N GLU A 503 20.81 18.34 6.05
CA GLU A 503 19.74 18.73 5.13
C GLU A 503 20.23 18.87 3.69
N SER A 504 21.41 19.47 3.48
CA SER A 504 22.04 19.59 2.15
C SER A 504 22.36 18.23 1.56
N TYR A 505 22.87 17.29 2.37
CA TYR A 505 23.14 15.93 1.92
C TYR A 505 21.85 15.20 1.54
N ARG A 506 20.79 15.31 2.37
CA ARG A 506 19.50 14.66 2.11
C ARG A 506 18.76 15.21 0.89
N ARG A 507 18.84 16.52 0.62
CA ARG A 507 18.14 17.16 -0.50
C ARG A 507 18.93 17.12 -1.81
N ASN A 508 20.23 17.41 -1.74
CA ASN A 508 21.06 17.71 -2.90
C ASN A 508 22.21 16.71 -3.10
N ASN A 509 22.34 15.69 -2.23
CA ASN A 509 23.46 14.75 -2.22
C ASN A 509 24.84 15.46 -2.16
N ARG A 510 24.90 16.60 -1.44
CA ARG A 510 26.11 17.41 -1.27
C ARG A 510 26.36 17.67 0.21
N THR A 511 27.57 17.32 0.67
CA THR A 511 28.05 17.64 2.01
C THR A 511 28.66 19.04 2.02
N LEU A 512 28.07 19.96 2.79
CA LEU A 512 28.62 21.29 3.02
C LEU A 512 29.98 21.20 3.70
N GLN A 513 30.91 22.07 3.33
CA GLN A 513 32.24 22.16 3.93
C GLN A 513 32.38 23.49 4.68
N VAL A 514 33.22 23.51 5.70
CA VAL A 514 33.54 24.76 6.38
C VAL A 514 34.51 25.55 5.49
N ALA A 515 34.14 26.76 5.10
CA ALA A 515 35.03 27.67 4.38
C ALA A 515 36.03 28.33 5.34
N TYR A 516 35.54 28.89 6.45
CA TYR A 516 36.34 29.47 7.53
C TYR A 516 35.51 29.73 8.78
N MET A 517 36.19 29.96 9.91
CA MET A 517 35.54 30.28 11.18
C MET A 517 35.06 31.75 11.25
N GLY A 518 33.95 31.96 11.95
CA GLY A 518 33.23 33.22 12.08
C GLY A 518 32.21 33.48 10.96
N GLU A 519 31.50 34.60 11.04
CA GLU A 519 30.48 34.99 10.05
C GLU A 519 31.04 35.16 8.64
N CYS A 520 30.27 34.80 7.61
CA CYS A 520 30.68 35.00 6.22
C CYS A 520 30.97 36.47 5.91
N CYS A 521 32.10 36.71 5.24
CA CYS A 521 32.47 38.02 4.71
C CYS A 521 31.46 38.43 3.63
N ALA A 522 30.54 39.33 3.99
CA ALA A 522 29.57 39.88 3.06
C ALA A 522 30.24 40.80 2.03
N THR A 523 29.81 40.71 0.77
CA THR A 523 29.98 41.80 -0.21
C THR A 523 28.99 42.89 0.19
N SER A 524 29.39 43.80 1.08
CA SER A 524 28.46 44.83 1.55
C SER A 524 27.92 45.63 0.36
N ARG A 525 26.59 45.80 0.27
CA ARG A 525 25.96 46.87 -0.50
C ARG A 525 26.04 48.20 0.26
N ALA A 526 27.18 48.45 0.91
CA ALA A 526 27.40 49.78 1.46
C ALA A 526 27.42 50.74 0.27
N GLU A 527 26.56 51.76 0.30
CA GLU A 527 26.25 52.68 -0.82
C GLU A 527 27.49 53.36 -1.45
N ASN A 528 28.68 53.22 -0.85
CA ASN A 528 29.93 53.86 -1.26
C ASN A 528 30.97 52.93 -1.92
N CYS A 529 30.66 51.69 -2.31
CA CYS A 529 31.66 50.78 -2.91
C CYS A 529 31.33 50.27 -4.32
N THR A 530 30.11 50.42 -4.82
CA THR A 530 29.70 49.95 -6.16
C THR A 530 30.24 50.81 -7.30
N ASP A 531 30.47 52.10 -7.06
CA ASP A 531 30.92 53.06 -8.08
C ASP A 531 32.44 53.10 -8.26
N SER A 532 33.17 52.36 -7.41
CA SER A 532 34.60 52.23 -7.56
C SER A 532 34.94 51.33 -8.75
N GLY A 533 35.80 51.82 -9.65
CA GLY A 533 36.33 51.04 -10.77
C GLY A 533 37.20 49.85 -10.33
N PRO A 534 37.82 49.12 -11.28
CA PRO A 534 38.62 47.93 -10.96
C PRO A 534 39.81 48.29 -10.05
N ILE A 535 40.14 47.40 -9.12
CA ILE A 535 41.20 47.59 -8.12
C ILE A 535 42.17 46.42 -8.16
N CYS A 536 43.47 46.67 -8.23
CA CYS A 536 44.48 45.61 -8.11
C CYS A 536 45.00 45.51 -6.68
N ASP A 537 45.00 44.30 -6.12
CA ASP A 537 45.58 44.03 -4.80
C ASP A 537 47.11 43.83 -4.84
N THR A 538 47.75 43.79 -3.67
CA THR A 538 49.20 43.53 -3.51
C THR A 538 49.65 42.16 -4.01
N ASP A 539 48.71 41.23 -4.21
CA ASP A 539 48.97 39.90 -4.75
C ASP A 539 48.77 39.86 -6.28
N GLY A 540 48.54 41.02 -6.91
CA GLY A 540 48.42 41.18 -8.35
C GLY A 540 47.05 40.80 -8.93
N ILE A 541 46.03 40.59 -8.08
CA ILE A 541 44.70 40.18 -8.52
C ILE A 541 43.79 41.40 -8.67
N THR A 542 43.12 41.49 -9.82
CA THR A 542 42.19 42.58 -10.14
C THR A 542 40.77 42.25 -9.69
N HIS A 543 40.22 43.10 -8.84
CA HIS A 543 38.85 43.13 -8.33
C HIS A 543 37.99 44.04 -9.18
N SER A 544 36.70 43.74 -9.33
CA SER A 544 35.80 44.55 -10.14
C SER A 544 35.47 45.89 -9.49
N ASN A 545 35.38 45.92 -8.16
CA ASN A 545 35.14 47.11 -7.36
C ASN A 545 35.67 46.92 -5.91
N LEU A 546 35.60 47.99 -5.12
CA LEU A 546 36.02 48.04 -3.73
C LEU A 546 35.26 47.05 -2.84
N CYS A 547 33.99 46.73 -3.13
CA CYS A 547 33.25 45.73 -2.36
C CYS A 547 33.88 44.33 -2.53
N THR A 548 34.21 43.95 -3.78
CA THR A 548 34.85 42.66 -4.09
C THR A 548 36.27 42.56 -3.51
N PHE A 549 37.03 43.67 -3.54
CA PHE A 549 38.34 43.74 -2.87
C PHE A 549 38.19 43.57 -1.35
N ARG A 550 37.28 44.31 -0.71
CA ARG A 550 37.05 44.24 0.75
C ARG A 550 36.58 42.86 1.18
N GLN A 551 35.74 42.20 0.39
CA GLN A 551 35.32 40.82 0.65
C GLN A 551 36.51 39.87 0.64
N LYS A 552 37.38 39.94 -0.38
CA LYS A 552 38.59 39.11 -0.43
C LYS A 552 39.57 39.45 0.69
N GLN A 553 39.71 40.73 1.03
CA GLN A 553 40.54 41.17 2.15
C GLN A 553 40.07 40.58 3.48
N CYS A 554 38.75 40.55 3.72
CA CYS A 554 38.15 39.89 4.88
C CYS A 554 38.43 38.38 4.88
N ILE A 555 38.27 37.70 3.74
CA ILE A 555 38.53 36.26 3.62
C ILE A 555 40.01 35.96 3.92
N MET A 556 40.94 36.67 3.28
CA MET A 556 42.39 36.47 3.46
C MET A 556 42.84 36.71 4.90
N ASN A 557 42.26 37.71 5.57
CA ASN A 557 42.52 37.96 6.99
C ASN A 557 42.08 36.77 7.86
N ARG A 558 40.93 36.16 7.54
CA ARG A 558 40.38 35.05 8.32
C ARG A 558 40.99 33.68 8.01
N THR A 559 41.36 33.42 6.76
CA THR A 559 41.89 32.11 6.33
C THR A 559 43.42 32.03 6.43
N GLN A 560 44.12 33.14 6.17
CA GLN A 560 45.58 33.17 6.01
C GLN A 560 46.28 34.13 6.98
N GLN A 561 45.54 34.82 7.87
CA GLN A 561 46.09 35.87 8.75
C GLN A 561 46.89 36.94 7.99
N LYS A 562 46.58 37.13 6.70
CA LYS A 562 47.28 38.03 5.78
C LYS A 562 46.33 39.15 5.37
N SER A 563 46.75 40.40 5.57
CA SER A 563 46.00 41.57 5.09
C SER A 563 46.55 42.02 3.73
N ILE A 564 45.78 41.79 2.66
CA ILE A 564 46.07 42.36 1.35
C ILE A 564 45.74 43.87 1.36
N LYS A 565 46.56 44.67 0.67
CA LYS A 565 46.34 46.12 0.51
C LYS A 565 46.02 46.44 -0.95
N ILE A 566 45.48 47.63 -1.20
CA ILE A 566 45.30 48.15 -2.55
C ILE A 566 46.69 48.51 -3.09
N ALA A 567 47.10 47.89 -4.20
CA ALA A 567 48.33 48.24 -4.89
C ALA A 567 48.12 49.49 -5.77
N TYR A 568 47.05 49.49 -6.58
CA TYR A 568 46.62 50.64 -7.39
C TYR A 568 45.17 50.48 -7.88
N TYR A 569 44.57 51.59 -8.31
CA TYR A 569 43.27 51.64 -8.97
C TYR A 569 43.44 51.47 -10.49
N GLY A 570 42.73 50.53 -11.11
CA GLY A 570 42.84 50.18 -12.53
C GLY A 570 42.91 48.67 -12.80
N LYS A 571 42.96 48.28 -14.07
CA LYS A 571 43.18 46.88 -14.50
C LYS A 571 44.67 46.56 -14.53
N SER A 572 45.03 45.29 -14.31
CA SER A 572 46.42 44.86 -14.44
C SER A 572 46.92 45.00 -15.88
N PHE A 573 48.01 45.76 -16.06
CA PHE A 573 48.76 45.77 -17.30
C PHE A 573 49.74 44.60 -17.26
N LYS A 574 49.48 43.56 -18.06
CA LYS A 574 50.53 42.59 -18.41
C LYS A 574 51.57 43.32 -19.25
N VAL A 575 52.64 43.79 -18.62
CA VAL A 575 53.76 44.33 -19.37
C VAL A 575 54.56 43.15 -19.93
N SER A 576 54.45 42.92 -21.23
CA SER A 576 55.43 42.13 -21.97
C SER A 576 56.78 42.83 -21.86
N VAL A 577 57.82 42.09 -21.48
CA VAL A 577 59.21 42.58 -21.24
C VAL A 577 59.81 43.31 -22.46
N ALA A 578 59.17 43.27 -23.62
CA ALA A 578 59.63 43.91 -24.85
C ALA A 578 59.41 45.44 -24.97
N ARG A 579 58.89 46.14 -23.95
CA ARG A 579 58.56 47.59 -24.10
C ARG A 579 59.06 48.51 -22.98
N TRP A 580 60.15 48.15 -22.29
CA TRP A 580 60.70 48.93 -21.17
C TRP A 580 61.87 49.87 -21.50
N ILE A 581 62.26 50.05 -22.77
CA ILE A 581 63.33 51.01 -23.11
C ILE A 581 62.80 52.45 -23.35
N PHE A 582 61.50 52.65 -23.61
CA PHE A 582 61.01 53.98 -24.05
C PHE A 582 60.21 54.80 -23.04
N ILE A 583 59.83 54.28 -21.87
CA ILE A 583 58.99 55.02 -20.89
C ILE A 583 59.70 55.17 -19.53
N ALA A 584 60.98 54.87 -19.43
CA ALA A 584 61.77 55.09 -18.22
C ALA A 584 62.41 56.50 -18.13
N ILE A 585 62.23 57.38 -19.12
CA ILE A 585 62.91 58.70 -19.17
C ILE A 585 62.02 59.88 -18.73
N MET A 586 60.68 59.75 -18.60
CA MET A 586 59.83 60.95 -18.46
C MET A 586 59.03 61.16 -17.17
N ILE A 587 59.07 60.29 -16.15
CA ILE A 587 58.47 60.63 -14.84
C ILE A 587 59.34 60.06 -13.72
N GLY A 588 60.00 60.94 -12.98
CA GLY A 588 60.76 60.61 -11.78
C GLY A 588 59.85 60.12 -10.67
N CYS A 589 59.81 58.81 -10.44
CA CYS A 589 59.38 58.20 -9.20
C CYS A 589 60.25 56.98 -8.92
N GLN A 590 61.10 57.08 -7.90
CA GLN A 590 61.83 55.96 -7.32
C GLN A 590 60.83 54.91 -6.82
N TYR A 591 60.81 53.72 -7.46
CA TYR A 591 60.29 52.50 -6.84
C TYR A 591 61.44 51.54 -6.56
N VAL A 592 61.56 51.20 -5.29
CA VAL A 592 62.37 50.11 -4.75
C VAL A 592 61.79 48.79 -5.26
N ILE A 593 62.59 48.07 -6.04
CA ILE A 593 62.33 46.70 -6.47
C ILE A 593 62.69 45.77 -5.30
N SER A 594 61.72 44.97 -4.85
CA SER A 594 61.95 43.84 -3.94
C SER A 594 62.72 42.75 -4.68
N ARG A 595 63.95 42.45 -4.23
CA ARG A 595 64.70 41.22 -4.54
C ARG A 595 64.41 40.22 -3.42
N GLU A 596 63.84 39.07 -3.73
CA GLU A 596 63.94 37.89 -2.86
C GLU A 596 64.82 36.85 -3.55
N SER A 597 65.97 36.58 -2.93
CA SER A 597 66.68 35.29 -2.82
C SER A 597 68.15 35.57 -2.50
N PHE A 598 68.54 35.59 -1.23
CA PHE A 598 69.77 34.95 -0.73
C PHE A 598 69.82 35.02 0.81
N ILE A 599 70.26 33.90 1.38
CA ILE A 599 70.28 33.46 2.79
C ILE A 599 71.21 34.36 3.66
N PRO A 600 70.94 34.60 4.95
CA PRO A 600 71.87 35.35 5.79
C PRO A 600 72.98 34.42 6.31
N ILE A 601 74.23 34.77 6.04
CA ILE A 601 75.37 34.35 6.87
C ILE A 601 76.17 35.60 7.19
N ASP A 602 76.22 35.91 8.48
CA ASP A 602 77.02 36.98 9.07
C ASP A 602 78.40 36.41 9.43
N ALA A 603 79.48 37.00 8.90
CA ALA A 603 80.84 36.80 9.40
C ALA A 603 81.82 37.81 8.77
N THR A 604 81.99 38.95 9.43
CA THR A 604 83.25 39.70 9.36
C THR A 604 84.35 38.90 10.07
N SER A 605 85.13 38.10 9.35
CA SER A 605 86.55 37.79 9.68
C SER A 605 87.21 36.93 8.59
N ILE A 606 88.53 37.11 8.43
CA ILE A 606 89.49 36.32 7.63
C ILE A 606 89.72 36.79 6.18
N GLN A 607 90.54 37.85 6.11
CA GLN A 607 91.81 37.95 5.37
C GLN A 607 92.20 36.90 4.30
N ARG A 608 92.77 37.47 3.23
CA ARG A 608 93.98 37.08 2.45
C ARG A 608 93.83 36.15 1.23
N ASN A 609 94.06 36.82 0.10
CA ASN A 609 95.10 36.60 -0.91
C ASN A 609 94.92 35.55 -2.02
N VAL A 610 95.30 36.05 -3.22
CA VAL A 610 95.78 35.38 -4.45
C VAL A 610 94.66 34.94 -5.40
N PHE A 611 94.51 35.44 -6.64
CA PHE A 611 95.38 36.17 -7.59
C PHE A 611 94.55 37.20 -8.39
#